data_AF-A0A8W7PN89-F1
#
_entry.id   AF-A0A8W7PN89-F1
#
_cell.length_a   1.000
_cell.length_b   1.000
_cell.length_c   1.000
_cell.angle_alpha   90.00
_cell.angle_beta   90.00
_cell.angle_gamma   90.00
#
_symmetry.space_group_name_H-M   'P 1'
#
loop_
_entity.id
_entity.type
_entity.pdbx_description
1 polymer ?
#
loop_
_entity_poly.entity_id
_entity_poly.type
_entity_poly.pdbx_seq_one_letter_code
_entity_poly.pdbx_strand_id
1 'polypeptide(L)'
;LRRTAARCVLLPAVRPRTAQCSGERKKTGNVEHTAGAFSQLKRNTILSILPIVRGCEMFCCLKNCLNGVLPAQSVHITKTANPVQLDSSHMGHEVVIIKNGLRACGTGGVLANAPLVQSKSYFEVKLQQSGHWSIGLATQQTDLNQSVGGKDRESWCLNSNHLVLHGGDVIYRLDASKGSAVPNGGQNSPGHTVPGTVPVDLSPISAPPAFPSAASPPGGSGESGLPQEGDTIGVAYDHVELNFYLNGKNLNVPVLNVRGTVYPCLFVDDGAILDIVLDNFAYGPPPGFERILVEQSLL
;
A
#
# COMPACT_ATOMS: atom_id res chain seq x y z
N LEU A 1 65.52 -28.10 19.57
CA LEU A 1 64.56 -27.42 18.68
C LEU A 1 63.34 -27.00 19.51
N ARG A 2 63.11 -25.68 19.61
CA ARG A 2 61.95 -24.92 20.15
C ARG A 2 61.17 -25.46 21.39
N ARG A 3 61.32 -24.71 22.48
CA ARG A 3 60.52 -24.73 23.73
C ARG A 3 59.27 -23.86 23.60
N THR A 4 58.16 -24.38 24.15
CA THR A 4 57.16 -23.78 25.07
C THR A 4 56.83 -22.28 25.02
N ALA A 5 55.54 -21.95 24.90
CA ALA A 5 54.94 -20.79 25.60
C ALA A 5 53.41 -20.92 25.71
N ALA A 6 52.93 -21.25 26.91
CA ALA A 6 51.63 -20.80 27.42
C ALA A 6 51.91 -19.64 28.37
N ARG A 7 51.13 -18.56 28.30
CA ARG A 7 51.11 -17.54 29.36
C ARG A 7 49.76 -16.81 29.41
N CYS A 8 49.06 -17.05 30.52
CA CYS A 8 48.08 -16.18 31.14
C CYS A 8 48.80 -14.95 31.75
N VAL A 9 48.13 -13.80 31.88
CA VAL A 9 48.20 -12.84 33.03
C VAL A 9 47.68 -11.41 32.69
N LEU A 10 46.69 -11.00 33.50
CA LEU A 10 46.32 -9.69 34.10
C LEU A 10 45.86 -8.44 33.32
N LEU A 11 44.77 -7.90 33.89
CA LEU A 11 44.22 -6.53 33.92
C LEU A 11 45.25 -5.42 34.28
N PRO A 12 44.88 -4.14 34.08
CA PRO A 12 44.48 -3.37 35.27
C PRO A 12 43.22 -2.51 35.10
N ALA A 13 42.53 -2.31 36.23
CA ALA A 13 41.46 -1.36 36.44
C ALA A 13 41.99 -0.14 37.23
N VAL A 14 41.70 1.11 36.83
CA VAL A 14 41.65 2.28 37.75
C VAL A 14 40.63 3.32 37.25
N ARG A 15 39.91 3.84 38.24
CA ARG A 15 38.73 4.72 38.39
C ARG A 15 38.77 6.17 37.86
N PRO A 16 37.63 6.92 37.93
CA PRO A 16 37.39 8.19 37.27
C PRO A 16 37.73 9.42 38.13
N ARG A 17 37.81 10.61 37.51
CA ARG A 17 37.86 11.90 38.21
C ARG A 17 36.69 12.80 37.81
N THR A 18 35.92 13.15 38.83
CA THR A 18 34.99 14.27 38.93
C THR A 18 35.73 15.62 38.91
N ALA A 19 35.16 16.63 38.26
CA ALA A 19 35.38 18.03 38.60
C ALA A 19 34.08 18.82 38.37
N GLN A 20 33.55 19.31 39.49
CA GLN A 20 32.43 20.24 39.61
C GLN A 20 33.07 21.62 39.85
N CYS A 21 32.57 22.68 39.21
CA CYS A 21 32.80 24.04 39.71
C CYS A 21 31.65 24.97 39.30
N SER A 22 31.01 25.54 40.32
CA SER A 22 29.99 26.58 40.30
C SER A 22 30.59 27.95 40.00
N GLY A 23 29.78 28.87 39.46
CA GLY A 23 30.16 30.28 39.36
C GLY A 23 29.02 31.18 38.89
N GLU A 24 28.17 31.58 39.82
CA GLU A 24 27.22 32.70 39.70
C GLU A 24 27.98 34.04 39.60
N ARG A 25 27.61 34.94 38.68
CA ARG A 25 27.63 36.40 38.93
C ARG A 25 26.84 37.22 37.90
N LYS A 26 25.99 38.07 38.46
CA LYS A 26 25.10 39.09 37.89
C LYS A 26 25.89 40.40 37.63
N LYS A 27 25.51 41.15 36.58
CA LYS A 27 25.23 42.62 36.52
C LYS A 27 25.81 43.40 35.32
N THR A 28 24.87 43.97 34.54
CA THR A 28 24.72 45.36 34.04
C THR A 28 25.86 46.08 33.29
N GLY A 29 25.50 46.70 32.15
CA GLY A 29 25.97 48.05 31.81
C GLY A 29 26.52 48.27 30.40
N ASN A 30 25.60 48.53 29.45
CA ASN A 30 25.57 49.58 28.40
C ASN A 30 26.85 50.22 27.81
N VAL A 31 26.84 50.40 26.47
CA VAL A 31 27.17 51.61 25.64
C VAL A 31 28.02 51.31 24.37
N GLU A 32 27.38 51.53 23.21
CA GLU A 32 27.81 52.10 21.90
C GLU A 32 29.13 51.64 21.23
N HIS A 33 29.38 51.71 19.91
CA HIS A 33 28.69 51.99 18.64
C HIS A 33 29.74 51.52 17.60
N THR A 34 29.37 50.90 16.49
CA THR A 34 30.08 51.14 15.22
C THR A 34 29.25 50.66 14.04
N ALA A 35 29.23 51.52 13.04
CA ALA A 35 28.34 51.53 11.90
C ALA A 35 28.65 50.42 10.88
N GLY A 36 27.58 49.90 10.27
CA GLY A 36 27.63 49.13 9.03
C GLY A 36 26.42 49.48 8.19
N ALA A 37 26.63 50.33 7.18
CA ALA A 37 25.61 50.76 6.23
C ALA A 37 25.28 49.64 5.24
N PHE A 38 24.01 49.41 4.91
CA PHE A 38 23.61 48.89 3.59
C PHE A 38 22.16 49.27 3.24
N SER A 39 22.06 50.02 2.14
CA SER A 39 20.99 50.13 1.14
C SER A 39 19.51 50.24 1.55
N GLN A 40 19.04 51.47 1.37
CA GLN A 40 17.69 51.90 0.99
C GLN A 40 16.93 50.97 0.02
N LEU A 41 15.70 50.58 0.37
CA LEU A 41 14.61 50.55 -0.60
C LEU A 41 13.28 50.95 0.07
N LYS A 42 12.60 51.88 -0.62
CA LYS A 42 11.52 52.76 -0.15
C LYS A 42 10.30 52.03 0.41
N ARG A 43 9.85 52.49 1.58
CA ARG A 43 8.46 52.42 2.04
C ARG A 43 7.65 53.48 1.30
N ASN A 44 6.49 53.11 0.76
CA ASN A 44 5.46 54.05 0.38
C ASN A 44 4.16 53.73 1.15
N THR A 45 3.58 54.79 1.67
CA THR A 45 2.50 54.85 2.65
C THR A 45 1.13 54.88 1.96
N ILE A 46 0.23 54.00 2.42
CA ILE A 46 -1.20 54.19 2.74
C ILE A 46 -2.00 55.20 1.91
N LEU A 47 -3.08 54.75 1.25
CA LEU A 47 -4.44 55.24 1.55
C LEU A 47 -5.54 54.28 1.03
N SER A 48 -6.37 53.90 2.00
CA SER A 48 -7.73 53.33 2.00
C SER A 48 -8.66 53.68 0.83
N ILE A 49 -9.54 52.74 0.44
CA ILE A 49 -11.00 52.93 0.20
C ILE A 49 -11.71 51.55 0.08
N LEU A 50 -12.57 51.28 1.07
CA LEU A 50 -13.78 50.43 1.17
C LEU A 50 -13.83 48.91 0.80
N PRO A 51 -14.66 48.14 1.53
CA PRO A 51 -14.77 46.69 1.41
C PRO A 51 -15.81 46.29 0.35
N ILE A 52 -15.45 45.40 -0.57
CA ILE A 52 -16.43 44.64 -1.36
C ILE A 52 -16.64 43.32 -0.63
N VAL A 53 -17.64 43.33 0.25
CA VAL A 53 -18.23 42.14 0.84
C VAL A 53 -18.99 41.41 -0.26
N ARG A 54 -18.34 40.46 -0.93
CA ARG A 54 -19.02 39.48 -1.77
C ARG A 54 -19.22 38.21 -0.95
N GLY A 55 -20.38 38.15 -0.32
CA GLY A 55 -20.91 36.93 0.26
C GLY A 55 -21.10 35.88 -0.82
N CYS A 56 -20.42 34.75 -0.68
CA CYS A 56 -20.94 33.47 -1.13
C CYS A 56 -21.59 32.85 0.10
N GLU A 57 -22.92 32.94 0.14
CA GLU A 57 -23.75 32.35 1.17
C GLU A 57 -23.64 30.82 1.12
N MET A 58 -22.81 30.28 2.01
CA MET A 58 -22.87 28.88 2.41
C MET A 58 -23.98 28.73 3.46
N PHE A 59 -25.24 28.83 3.01
CA PHE A 59 -26.40 28.73 3.90
C PHE A 59 -27.61 28.10 3.19
N CYS A 60 -27.49 26.83 2.83
CA CYS A 60 -28.59 26.04 2.27
C CYS A 60 -28.73 24.70 2.99
N CYS A 61 -29.02 24.75 4.30
CA CYS A 61 -29.73 23.67 5.02
C CYS A 61 -30.42 24.11 6.34
N LEU A 62 -30.17 25.31 6.91
CA LEU A 62 -30.70 25.64 8.25
C LEU A 62 -32.06 26.40 8.25
N LYS A 63 -32.84 26.35 7.16
CA LYS A 63 -34.16 27.01 7.09
C LYS A 63 -35.34 26.07 6.84
N ASN A 64 -35.17 24.76 6.99
CA ASN A 64 -36.27 23.79 6.89
C ASN A 64 -36.61 23.02 8.17
N CYS A 65 -36.09 23.43 9.35
CA CYS A 65 -36.26 22.66 10.59
C CYS A 65 -37.12 23.34 11.69
N LEU A 66 -37.83 24.43 11.41
CA LEU A 66 -38.57 25.15 12.46
C LEU A 66 -40.04 25.49 12.13
N ASN A 67 -40.75 24.68 11.35
CA ASN A 67 -42.22 24.66 11.38
C ASN A 67 -42.77 23.45 10.61
N GLY A 68 -43.32 22.46 11.33
CA GLY A 68 -44.03 21.35 10.69
C GLY A 68 -44.20 20.14 11.60
N VAL A 69 -45.25 20.17 12.42
CA VAL A 69 -45.78 19.00 13.15
C VAL A 69 -46.29 17.99 12.13
N LEU A 70 -45.70 16.80 12.00
CA LEU A 70 -46.26 15.58 11.34
C LEU A 70 -45.46 14.31 11.76
N PRO A 71 -46.02 13.09 11.55
CA PRO A 71 -46.05 12.00 12.53
C PRO A 71 -44.76 11.16 12.59
N ALA A 72 -44.65 10.36 13.66
CA ALA A 72 -43.57 9.41 13.90
C ALA A 72 -43.31 8.51 12.69
N GLN A 73 -42.34 8.89 11.87
CA GLN A 73 -41.73 7.98 10.91
C GLN A 73 -40.66 7.21 11.66
N SER A 74 -40.84 5.90 11.71
CA SER A 74 -39.82 4.95 12.14
C SER A 74 -38.56 5.21 11.32
N VAL A 75 -37.53 5.74 11.98
CA VAL A 75 -36.17 5.75 11.43
C VAL A 75 -35.76 4.29 11.35
N HIS A 76 -35.92 3.69 10.17
CA HIS A 76 -35.12 2.52 9.84
C HIS A 76 -33.67 2.99 9.86
N ILE A 77 -32.96 2.71 10.95
CA ILE A 77 -31.50 2.74 10.97
C ILE A 77 -31.08 1.70 9.94
N THR A 78 -30.84 2.13 8.70
CA THR A 78 -30.04 1.34 7.77
C THR A 78 -28.70 1.21 8.47
N LYS A 79 -28.41 0.00 8.97
CA LYS A 79 -27.18 -0.34 9.68
C LYS A 79 -26.04 -0.12 8.69
N THR A 80 -25.52 1.10 8.60
CA THR A 80 -24.38 1.41 7.75
C THR A 80 -23.20 0.71 8.37
N ALA A 81 -22.92 -0.51 7.89
CA ALA A 81 -21.73 -1.25 8.26
C ALA A 81 -20.53 -0.32 8.02
N ASN A 82 -19.65 -0.19 9.02
CA ASN A 82 -18.41 0.55 8.86
C ASN A 82 -17.70 0.01 7.62
N PRO A 83 -17.54 0.79 6.53
CA PRO A 83 -16.89 0.30 5.34
C PRO A 83 -15.44 -0.05 5.66
N VAL A 84 -14.90 -1.07 5.00
CA VAL A 84 -13.47 -1.35 5.08
C VAL A 84 -12.75 -0.12 4.51
N GLN A 85 -11.74 0.36 5.22
CA GLN A 85 -10.94 1.52 4.82
C GLN A 85 -9.57 1.49 5.53
N LEU A 86 -8.66 2.36 5.14
CA LEU A 86 -7.39 2.60 5.85
C LEU A 86 -7.68 3.17 7.24
N ASP A 87 -7.03 2.60 8.25
CA ASP A 87 -7.26 2.91 9.65
C ASP A 87 -6.33 4.03 10.12
N SER A 88 -6.91 5.17 10.51
CA SER A 88 -6.16 6.30 11.04
C SER A 88 -5.62 6.08 12.46
N SER A 89 -6.07 5.04 13.16
CA SER A 89 -5.51 4.64 14.45
C SER A 89 -4.28 3.73 14.33
N HIS A 90 -4.10 3.09 13.17
CA HIS A 90 -2.98 2.20 12.86
C HIS A 90 -2.25 2.67 11.59
N MET A 91 -1.58 3.81 11.71
CA MET A 91 -0.77 4.44 10.67
C MET A 91 0.52 5.04 11.23
N GLY A 92 1.56 5.13 10.39
CA GLY A 92 2.82 5.79 10.70
C GLY A 92 2.66 7.29 10.89
N HIS A 93 3.59 7.91 11.63
CA HIS A 93 3.48 9.31 12.06
C HIS A 93 3.43 10.33 10.91
N GLU A 94 4.05 10.01 9.77
CA GLU A 94 4.13 10.90 8.60
C GLU A 94 3.23 10.43 7.44
N VAL A 95 2.41 9.40 7.67
CA VAL A 95 1.40 8.98 6.69
C VAL A 95 0.23 9.96 6.74
N VAL A 96 -0.43 10.15 5.60
CA VAL A 96 -1.62 10.96 5.46
C VAL A 96 -2.67 10.13 4.72
N ILE A 97 -3.85 10.02 5.33
CA ILE A 97 -4.99 9.31 4.74
C ILE A 97 -6.00 10.35 4.23
N ILE A 98 -6.37 10.26 2.96
CA ILE A 98 -7.38 11.11 2.32
C ILE A 98 -8.41 10.28 1.55
N LYS A 99 -9.29 10.94 0.79
CA LYS A 99 -10.40 10.29 0.05
C LYS A 99 -11.23 9.33 0.91
N ASN A 100 -11.61 9.77 2.11
CA ASN A 100 -12.49 9.02 3.00
C ASN A 100 -11.92 7.62 3.36
N GLY A 101 -10.63 7.56 3.67
CA GLY A 101 -9.97 6.31 4.08
C GLY A 101 -9.48 5.44 2.92
N LEU A 102 -9.48 5.93 1.68
CA LEU A 102 -9.14 5.12 0.50
C LEU A 102 -7.81 5.49 -0.16
N ARG A 103 -7.14 6.56 0.28
CA ARG A 103 -5.87 7.00 -0.30
C ARG A 103 -4.83 7.24 0.78
N ALA A 104 -3.64 6.69 0.59
CA ALA A 104 -2.45 6.91 1.42
C ALA A 104 -1.39 7.71 0.65
N CYS A 105 -0.76 8.66 1.35
CA CYS A 105 0.42 9.40 0.91
C CYS A 105 1.29 9.78 2.12
N GLY A 106 2.46 10.37 1.90
CA GLY A 106 3.41 10.73 2.97
C GLY A 106 4.55 9.73 3.11
N THR A 107 5.02 9.50 4.34
CA THR A 107 6.11 8.56 4.64
C THR A 107 5.70 7.60 5.77
N GLY A 108 5.74 6.30 5.51
CA GLY A 108 5.42 5.25 6.49
C GLY A 108 4.38 4.25 5.99
N GLY A 109 3.87 3.43 6.91
CA GLY A 109 2.89 2.38 6.68
C GLY A 109 1.49 2.69 7.25
N VAL A 110 0.46 2.04 6.72
CA VAL A 110 -0.91 2.08 7.24
C VAL A 110 -1.60 0.74 7.04
N LEU A 111 -2.38 0.31 8.03
CA LEU A 111 -3.22 -0.90 7.97
C LEU A 111 -4.65 -0.53 7.60
N ALA A 112 -5.40 -1.46 7.01
CA ALA A 112 -6.84 -1.35 6.94
C ALA A 112 -7.50 -1.69 8.28
N ASN A 113 -8.73 -1.22 8.48
CA ASN A 113 -9.50 -1.40 9.72
C ASN A 113 -10.15 -2.79 9.88
N ALA A 114 -10.03 -3.68 8.89
CA ALA A 114 -10.63 -5.01 8.91
C ALA A 114 -9.59 -6.11 8.70
N PRO A 115 -9.52 -7.11 9.60
CA PRO A 115 -8.65 -8.27 9.42
C PRO A 115 -9.16 -9.20 8.32
N LEU A 116 -8.25 -9.93 7.70
CA LEU A 116 -8.58 -10.98 6.73
C LEU A 116 -8.95 -12.28 7.46
N VAL A 117 -10.20 -12.39 7.91
CA VAL A 117 -10.71 -13.58 8.65
C VAL A 117 -11.43 -14.58 7.73
N GLN A 118 -11.82 -14.14 6.53
CA GLN A 118 -12.51 -14.97 5.55
C GLN A 118 -11.53 -15.89 4.80
N SER A 119 -12.03 -17.07 4.38
CA SER A 119 -11.22 -18.10 3.74
C SER A 119 -10.46 -17.64 2.50
N LYS A 120 -11.01 -16.69 1.73
CA LYS A 120 -10.39 -16.13 0.53
C LYS A 120 -10.73 -14.64 0.41
N SER A 121 -9.70 -13.80 0.47
CA SER A 121 -9.82 -12.35 0.43
C SER A 121 -9.11 -11.77 -0.78
N TYR A 122 -9.71 -10.75 -1.39
CA TYR A 122 -9.13 -9.98 -2.46
C TYR A 122 -9.34 -8.48 -2.25
N PHE A 123 -8.30 -7.70 -2.52
CA PHE A 123 -8.36 -6.25 -2.64
C PHE A 123 -7.39 -5.77 -3.71
N GLU A 124 -7.60 -4.55 -4.18
CA GLU A 124 -6.75 -3.92 -5.18
C GLU A 124 -6.10 -2.66 -4.63
N VAL A 125 -4.97 -2.28 -5.22
CA VAL A 125 -4.29 -1.02 -4.95
C VAL A 125 -3.89 -0.40 -6.27
N LYS A 126 -4.39 0.81 -6.53
CA LYS A 126 -4.04 1.57 -7.71
C LYS A 126 -2.88 2.50 -7.41
N LEU A 127 -1.80 2.37 -8.19
CA LEU A 127 -0.63 3.23 -8.09
C LEU A 127 -0.92 4.55 -8.81
N GLN A 128 -1.26 5.58 -8.05
CA GLN A 128 -1.67 6.88 -8.61
C GLN A 128 -0.46 7.73 -8.98
N GLN A 129 0.57 7.68 -8.14
CA GLN A 129 1.84 8.34 -8.36
C GLN A 129 2.94 7.37 -7.95
N SER A 130 3.95 7.21 -8.80
CA SER A 130 5.15 6.44 -8.49
C SER A 130 5.99 7.09 -7.40
N GLY A 131 6.92 6.32 -6.84
CA GLY A 131 7.74 6.67 -5.70
C GLY A 131 8.19 5.39 -5.00
N HIS A 132 8.50 5.47 -3.72
CA HIS A 132 8.78 4.30 -2.91
C HIS A 132 7.47 3.79 -2.27
N TRP A 133 7.12 2.53 -2.53
CA TRP A 133 5.90 1.95 -2.00
C TRP A 133 6.06 0.47 -1.69
N SER A 134 5.22 -0.02 -0.79
CA SER A 134 5.07 -1.45 -0.48
C SER A 134 3.59 -1.79 -0.32
N ILE A 135 3.15 -2.88 -0.91
CA ILE A 135 1.75 -3.34 -0.86
C ILE A 135 1.73 -4.79 -0.42
N GLY A 136 0.85 -5.15 0.51
CA GLY A 136 0.71 -6.54 0.92
C GLY A 136 -0.10 -6.71 2.19
N LEU A 137 0.36 -7.62 3.05
CA LEU A 137 -0.29 -7.96 4.30
C LEU A 137 0.65 -7.71 5.48
N ALA A 138 0.09 -7.28 6.61
CA ALA A 138 0.83 -7.20 7.85
C ALA A 138 -0.05 -7.49 9.07
N THR A 139 0.57 -7.89 10.17
CA THR A 139 -0.08 -7.95 11.48
C THR A 139 -0.11 -6.56 12.12
N GLN A 140 -0.87 -6.39 13.21
CA GLN A 140 -0.88 -5.13 13.97
C GLN A 140 0.47 -4.82 14.65
N GLN A 141 1.38 -5.80 14.73
CA GLN A 141 2.68 -5.66 15.37
C GLN A 141 3.76 -5.08 14.43
N THR A 142 3.45 -4.85 13.15
CA THR A 142 4.39 -4.29 12.17
C THR A 142 4.82 -2.87 12.54
N ASP A 143 6.07 -2.51 12.22
CA ASP A 143 6.57 -1.15 12.42
C ASP A 143 6.12 -0.23 11.27
N LEU A 144 4.99 0.45 11.47
CA LEU A 144 4.40 1.38 10.52
C LEU A 144 5.20 2.69 10.35
N ASN A 145 6.25 2.93 11.13
CA ASN A 145 7.12 4.10 10.93
C ASN A 145 8.24 3.84 9.92
N GLN A 146 8.42 2.59 9.46
CA GLN A 146 9.30 2.29 8.33
C GLN A 146 8.65 2.72 7.02
N SER A 147 9.45 3.20 6.07
CA SER A 147 8.99 3.53 4.72
C SER A 147 8.81 2.31 3.80
N VAL A 148 9.33 1.15 4.19
CA VAL A 148 9.35 -0.06 3.35
C VAL A 148 8.85 -1.25 4.15
N GLY A 149 7.76 -1.86 3.68
CA GLY A 149 7.19 -3.08 4.22
C GLY A 149 8.04 -4.32 3.93
N GLY A 150 7.87 -5.37 4.73
CA GLY A 150 8.59 -6.64 4.64
C GLY A 150 9.99 -6.63 5.28
N LYS A 151 10.38 -5.54 5.95
CA LYS A 151 11.63 -5.48 6.74
C LYS A 151 11.52 -6.17 8.09
N ASP A 152 10.31 -6.31 8.63
CA ASP A 152 10.03 -7.01 9.87
C ASP A 152 9.42 -8.38 9.60
N ARG A 153 9.24 -9.18 10.67
CA ARG A 153 8.64 -10.52 10.60
C ARG A 153 7.11 -10.50 10.54
N GLU A 154 6.52 -9.31 10.57
CA GLU A 154 5.10 -9.08 10.75
C GLU A 154 4.44 -8.60 9.45
N SER A 155 5.24 -8.34 8.40
CA SER A 155 4.78 -7.86 7.09
C SER A 155 5.30 -8.72 5.93
N TRP A 156 4.47 -8.85 4.90
CA TRP A 156 4.73 -9.55 3.64
C TRP A 156 4.32 -8.63 2.49
N CYS A 157 5.28 -7.98 1.85
CA CYS A 157 4.98 -6.88 0.93
C CYS A 157 5.73 -7.00 -0.40
N LEU A 158 5.03 -6.65 -1.48
CA LEU A 158 5.60 -6.33 -2.79
C LEU A 158 6.01 -4.85 -2.82
N ASN A 159 7.26 -4.57 -3.20
CA ASN A 159 7.83 -3.23 -3.24
C ASN A 159 7.89 -2.64 -4.65
N SER A 160 8.09 -1.32 -4.73
CA SER A 160 8.37 -0.55 -5.95
C SER A 160 9.59 -1.06 -6.75
N ASN A 161 10.56 -1.68 -6.07
CA ASN A 161 11.71 -2.34 -6.71
C ASN A 161 11.38 -3.74 -7.29
N HIS A 162 10.10 -4.11 -7.33
CA HIS A 162 9.61 -5.39 -7.83
C HIS A 162 10.14 -6.60 -7.04
N LEU A 163 10.34 -6.40 -5.73
CA LEU A 163 10.78 -7.42 -4.79
C LEU A 163 9.67 -7.72 -3.82
N VAL A 164 9.48 -8.99 -3.48
CA VAL A 164 8.62 -9.42 -2.39
C VAL A 164 9.49 -9.65 -1.16
N LEU A 165 9.24 -8.92 -0.09
CA LEU A 165 10.02 -8.93 1.14
C LEU A 165 9.22 -9.48 2.33
N HIS A 166 9.94 -10.15 3.23
CA HIS A 166 9.47 -10.56 4.55
C HIS A 166 10.66 -10.81 5.48
N GLY A 167 10.59 -10.36 6.73
CA GLY A 167 11.65 -10.57 7.72
C GLY A 167 12.98 -9.88 7.38
N GLY A 168 12.98 -8.94 6.43
CA GLY A 168 14.19 -8.32 5.88
C GLY A 168 14.80 -9.09 4.70
N ASP A 169 14.29 -10.27 4.38
CA ASP A 169 14.77 -11.11 3.29
C ASP A 169 13.94 -10.93 2.02
N VAL A 170 14.59 -11.09 0.87
CA VAL A 170 13.94 -11.09 -0.45
C VAL A 170 13.40 -12.49 -0.72
N ILE A 171 12.08 -12.67 -0.63
CA ILE A 171 11.41 -13.93 -0.96
C ILE A 171 11.40 -14.14 -2.48
N TYR A 172 11.05 -13.10 -3.23
CA TYR A 172 10.88 -13.19 -4.67
C TYR A 172 11.35 -11.93 -5.40
N ARG A 173 11.82 -12.09 -6.64
CA ARG A 173 12.11 -10.99 -7.56
C ARG A 173 11.25 -11.14 -8.81
N LEU A 174 10.45 -10.12 -9.12
CA LEU A 174 9.69 -10.14 -10.36
C LEU A 174 10.63 -9.82 -11.52
N ASP A 175 10.55 -10.68 -12.53
CA ASP A 175 11.26 -10.50 -13.79
C ASP A 175 10.24 -10.06 -14.84
N ALA A 176 10.57 -9.00 -15.59
CA ALA A 176 9.75 -8.49 -16.70
C ALA A 176 9.35 -9.57 -17.72
N SER A 177 10.12 -10.65 -17.80
CA SER A 177 9.99 -11.75 -18.76
C SER A 177 9.04 -12.88 -18.34
N LYS A 178 8.56 -12.95 -17.09
CA LYS A 178 7.68 -14.04 -16.62
C LYS A 178 6.19 -13.78 -16.85
N GLY A 179 5.84 -12.61 -17.37
CA GLY A 179 4.47 -12.24 -17.72
C GLY A 179 3.86 -13.03 -18.89
N SER A 180 4.43 -14.11 -19.41
CA SER A 180 3.81 -14.82 -20.55
C SER A 180 4.22 -16.29 -20.67
N ALA A 181 4.45 -16.97 -19.54
CA ALA A 181 4.69 -18.41 -19.55
C ALA A 181 3.36 -19.19 -19.55
N VAL A 182 2.75 -19.34 -20.74
CA VAL A 182 1.91 -20.52 -21.00
C VAL A 182 2.83 -21.74 -20.93
N PRO A 183 2.57 -22.75 -20.09
CA PRO A 183 3.38 -23.95 -20.05
C PRO A 183 3.08 -24.80 -21.29
N ASN A 184 3.82 -24.56 -22.38
CA ASN A 184 3.89 -25.53 -23.47
C ASN A 184 4.72 -26.71 -22.95
N GLY A 185 4.01 -27.77 -22.57
CA GLY A 185 4.59 -29.08 -22.26
C GLY A 185 5.47 -29.56 -23.40
N GLY A 186 6.70 -29.94 -23.06
CA GLY A 186 7.71 -30.38 -24.02
C GLY A 186 7.36 -31.69 -24.72
N GLN A 187 7.80 -31.82 -25.96
CA GLN A 187 7.98 -33.09 -26.63
C GLN A 187 9.37 -33.13 -27.25
N ASN A 188 10.28 -33.84 -26.57
CA ASN A 188 11.44 -34.44 -27.19
C ASN A 188 11.22 -35.96 -27.18
N SER A 189 11.13 -36.59 -28.34
CA SER A 189 11.70 -37.91 -28.61
C SER A 189 11.68 -38.24 -30.12
N PRO A 190 12.76 -38.82 -30.67
CA PRO A 190 12.81 -39.33 -32.04
C PRO A 190 12.41 -40.82 -32.06
N GLY A 191 11.59 -41.25 -33.03
CA GLY A 191 11.26 -42.67 -33.15
C GLY A 191 10.26 -43.04 -34.24
N HIS A 192 10.79 -43.70 -35.28
CA HIS A 192 10.22 -44.80 -36.04
C HIS A 192 9.01 -44.62 -36.98
N THR A 193 9.34 -44.80 -38.26
CA THR A 193 8.52 -45.00 -39.45
C THR A 193 7.78 -46.36 -39.43
N VAL A 194 6.47 -46.37 -39.72
CA VAL A 194 5.75 -47.52 -40.33
C VAL A 194 4.65 -46.96 -41.26
N PRO A 195 4.47 -47.48 -42.49
CA PRO A 195 3.52 -46.95 -43.47
C PRO A 195 2.18 -47.71 -43.52
N GLY A 196 1.11 -46.98 -43.85
CA GLY A 196 -0.12 -47.53 -44.43
C GLY A 196 -1.35 -47.47 -43.53
N THR A 197 -2.36 -46.68 -43.91
CA THR A 197 -3.74 -47.10 -44.25
C THR A 197 -4.63 -45.85 -44.45
N VAL A 198 -5.52 -45.97 -45.43
CA VAL A 198 -6.38 -45.01 -46.16
C VAL A 198 -7.33 -44.11 -45.33
N PRO A 199 -7.80 -42.98 -45.90
CA PRO A 199 -8.77 -42.08 -45.25
C PRO A 199 -10.21 -42.47 -45.59
N VAL A 200 -11.15 -42.27 -44.65
CA VAL A 200 -12.59 -42.23 -44.96
C VAL A 200 -13.26 -41.19 -44.07
N ASP A 201 -13.76 -40.17 -44.76
CA ASP A 201 -14.61 -39.07 -44.32
C ASP A 201 -16.07 -39.55 -44.19
N LEU A 202 -16.72 -39.20 -43.08
CA LEU A 202 -18.16 -39.37 -42.86
C LEU A 202 -18.64 -38.22 -41.95
N SER A 203 -19.18 -37.18 -42.57
CA SER A 203 -20.13 -36.20 -41.97
C SER A 203 -21.56 -36.84 -41.93
N PRO A 204 -22.62 -36.32 -41.24
CA PRO A 204 -22.99 -34.89 -41.17
C PRO A 204 -23.89 -34.39 -39.98
N ILE A 205 -24.31 -33.11 -40.07
CA ILE A 205 -25.51 -32.44 -39.50
C ILE A 205 -25.39 -31.61 -38.19
N SER A 206 -25.38 -30.27 -38.40
CA SER A 206 -26.26 -29.21 -37.86
C SER A 206 -26.29 -28.86 -36.35
N ALA A 207 -25.80 -27.66 -36.01
CA ALA A 207 -26.26 -26.83 -34.88
C ALA A 207 -25.95 -25.32 -35.12
N PRO A 208 -26.73 -24.37 -34.52
CA PRO A 208 -26.88 -22.96 -34.95
C PRO A 208 -25.92 -21.98 -34.19
N PRO A 209 -26.01 -20.64 -34.36
CA PRO A 209 -24.86 -19.74 -34.47
C PRO A 209 -24.22 -19.33 -33.14
N ALA A 210 -22.93 -18.99 -33.24
CA ALA A 210 -22.10 -18.45 -32.17
C ALA A 210 -22.66 -17.14 -31.61
N PHE A 211 -22.82 -17.08 -30.28
CA PHE A 211 -22.87 -15.83 -29.53
C PHE A 211 -21.45 -15.25 -29.44
N PRO A 212 -21.22 -13.95 -29.65
CA PRO A 212 -19.89 -13.37 -29.49
C PRO A 212 -19.54 -13.35 -28.00
N SER A 213 -18.49 -14.09 -27.63
CA SER A 213 -17.90 -14.04 -26.30
C SER A 213 -17.45 -12.60 -26.02
N ALA A 214 -17.76 -12.17 -24.80
CA ALA A 214 -17.63 -10.81 -24.32
C ALA A 214 -16.28 -10.19 -24.65
N ALA A 215 -16.36 -8.95 -25.11
CA ALA A 215 -15.25 -8.05 -25.36
C ALA A 215 -14.28 -8.04 -24.18
N SER A 216 -13.03 -8.41 -24.46
CA SER A 216 -11.89 -7.90 -23.70
C SER A 216 -11.95 -6.37 -23.75
N PRO A 217 -11.95 -5.64 -22.63
CA PRO A 217 -11.85 -4.20 -22.67
C PRO A 217 -10.51 -3.78 -23.31
N PRO A 218 -10.49 -2.75 -24.16
CA PRO A 218 -9.26 -2.26 -24.77
C PRO A 218 -8.58 -1.24 -23.86
N GLY A 219 -7.24 -1.27 -23.83
CA GLY A 219 -6.43 -0.08 -23.53
C GLY A 219 -5.66 -0.11 -22.21
N GLY A 220 -4.34 -0.15 -22.32
CA GLY A 220 -3.40 0.04 -21.22
C GLY A 220 -2.01 -0.46 -21.60
N SER A 221 -1.29 0.31 -22.41
CA SER A 221 0.10 0.06 -22.82
C SER A 221 1.05 0.00 -21.62
N GLY A 222 1.55 -1.19 -21.31
CA GLY A 222 2.50 -1.45 -20.22
C GLY A 222 3.03 -2.89 -20.22
N GLU A 223 3.52 -3.38 -21.36
CA GLU A 223 4.14 -4.73 -21.46
C GLU A 223 5.57 -4.75 -20.90
N SER A 224 5.76 -4.28 -19.67
CA SER A 224 6.98 -4.50 -18.91
C SER A 224 6.83 -5.63 -17.88
N GLY A 225 5.62 -6.18 -17.66
CA GLY A 225 5.39 -7.24 -16.68
C GLY A 225 5.71 -6.84 -15.23
N LEU A 226 6.01 -5.56 -15.00
CA LEU A 226 6.45 -4.96 -13.76
C LEU A 226 5.52 -3.81 -13.41
N PRO A 227 5.12 -3.64 -12.14
CA PRO A 227 4.20 -2.57 -11.76
C PRO A 227 4.76 -1.16 -12.03
N GLN A 228 3.99 -0.33 -12.73
CA GLN A 228 4.29 1.07 -13.03
C GLN A 228 3.16 2.01 -12.62
N GLU A 229 3.44 3.32 -12.63
CA GLU A 229 2.43 4.34 -12.34
C GLU A 229 1.20 4.19 -13.26
N GLY A 230 0.02 4.24 -12.66
CA GLY A 230 -1.25 4.01 -13.33
C GLY A 230 -1.76 2.57 -13.24
N ASP A 231 -0.89 1.61 -12.95
CA ASP A 231 -1.27 0.19 -12.82
C ASP A 231 -2.06 -0.09 -11.55
N THR A 232 -2.78 -1.21 -11.57
CA THR A 232 -3.51 -1.75 -10.43
C THR A 232 -2.90 -3.08 -10.00
N ILE A 233 -2.50 -3.15 -8.74
CA ILE A 233 -1.97 -4.34 -8.11
C ILE A 233 -3.08 -5.01 -7.31
N GLY A 234 -3.45 -6.23 -7.69
CA GLY A 234 -4.38 -7.06 -6.94
C GLY A 234 -3.64 -7.92 -5.92
N VAL A 235 -4.23 -8.09 -4.74
CA VAL A 235 -3.69 -8.92 -3.67
C VAL A 235 -4.73 -9.97 -3.30
N ALA A 236 -4.36 -11.24 -3.44
CA ALA A 236 -5.22 -12.37 -3.10
C ALA A 236 -4.60 -13.17 -1.96
N TYR A 237 -5.40 -13.51 -0.94
CA TYR A 237 -4.94 -14.27 0.22
C TYR A 237 -5.99 -15.29 0.67
N ASP A 238 -5.57 -16.53 0.89
CA ASP A 238 -6.46 -17.64 1.28
C ASP A 238 -6.09 -18.34 2.60
N HIS A 239 -5.37 -17.65 3.48
CA HIS A 239 -4.73 -18.18 4.70
C HIS A 239 -3.54 -19.12 4.47
N VAL A 240 -3.37 -19.68 3.28
CA VAL A 240 -2.24 -20.58 2.95
C VAL A 240 -1.22 -19.83 2.11
N GLU A 241 -1.70 -19.11 1.10
CA GLU A 241 -0.92 -18.43 0.09
C GLU A 241 -1.37 -16.96 -0.07
N LEU A 242 -0.39 -16.07 -0.11
CA LEU A 242 -0.53 -14.69 -0.57
C LEU A 242 0.02 -14.59 -1.99
N ASN A 243 -0.76 -14.05 -2.92
CA ASN A 243 -0.35 -13.89 -4.31
C ASN A 243 -0.71 -12.50 -4.85
N PHE A 244 0.07 -12.04 -5.82
CA PHE A 244 -0.05 -10.71 -6.40
C PHE A 244 -0.48 -10.77 -7.86
N TYR A 245 -1.27 -9.79 -8.28
CA TYR A 245 -1.79 -9.63 -9.62
C TYR A 245 -1.42 -8.25 -10.11
N LEU A 246 -1.11 -8.11 -11.40
CA LEU A 246 -0.89 -6.82 -12.06
C LEU A 246 -1.89 -6.68 -13.19
N ASN A 247 -2.74 -5.66 -13.12
CA ASN A 247 -3.78 -5.38 -14.10
C ASN A 247 -4.64 -6.64 -14.41
N GLY A 248 -5.03 -7.37 -13.36
CA GLY A 248 -5.80 -8.62 -13.43
C GLY A 248 -5.01 -9.89 -13.77
N LYS A 249 -3.73 -9.77 -14.10
CA LYS A 249 -2.87 -10.90 -14.47
C LYS A 249 -2.06 -11.39 -13.28
N ASN A 250 -2.09 -12.69 -13.00
CA ASN A 250 -1.33 -13.28 -11.91
C ASN A 250 0.19 -13.12 -12.17
N LEU A 251 0.92 -12.59 -11.19
CA LEU A 251 2.37 -12.43 -11.25
C LEU A 251 3.13 -13.73 -10.91
N ASN A 252 2.39 -14.74 -10.43
CA ASN A 252 2.84 -16.09 -10.11
C ASN A 252 3.95 -16.09 -9.04
N VAL A 253 3.71 -15.32 -7.97
CA VAL A 253 4.65 -15.04 -6.88
C VAL A 253 4.08 -15.46 -5.52
N PRO A 254 3.78 -16.75 -5.33
CA PRO A 254 3.13 -17.21 -4.10
C PRO A 254 4.06 -17.05 -2.90
N VAL A 255 3.56 -16.35 -1.88
CA VAL A 255 4.18 -16.21 -0.56
C VAL A 255 3.45 -17.11 0.41
N LEU A 256 4.16 -18.08 0.96
CA LEU A 256 3.63 -19.05 1.92
C LEU A 256 3.99 -18.63 3.35
N ASN A 257 3.36 -19.31 4.32
CA ASN A 257 3.64 -19.16 5.75
C ASN A 257 3.33 -17.75 6.30
N VAL A 258 2.30 -17.08 5.78
CA VAL A 258 1.74 -15.90 6.43
C VAL A 258 1.13 -16.33 7.77
N ARG A 259 1.50 -15.65 8.86
CA ARG A 259 1.13 -16.04 10.23
C ARG A 259 0.45 -14.89 10.98
N GLY A 260 -0.43 -15.27 11.91
CA GLY A 260 -1.16 -14.32 12.74
C GLY A 260 -2.40 -13.75 12.06
N THR A 261 -3.07 -12.83 12.75
CA THR A 261 -4.20 -12.07 12.19
C THR A 261 -3.65 -10.93 11.34
N VAL A 262 -3.82 -11.04 10.03
CA VAL A 262 -3.27 -10.10 9.07
C VAL A 262 -4.33 -9.14 8.53
N TYR A 263 -3.85 -7.96 8.17
CA TYR A 263 -4.60 -6.83 7.63
C TYR A 263 -3.96 -6.42 6.30
N PRO A 264 -4.75 -5.92 5.33
CA PRO A 264 -4.20 -5.18 4.21
C PRO A 264 -3.29 -4.06 4.71
N CYS A 265 -2.10 -3.94 4.14
CA CYS A 265 -1.15 -2.89 4.50
C CYS A 265 -0.59 -2.18 3.27
N LEU A 266 -0.39 -0.87 3.40
CA LEU A 266 0.25 -0.02 2.42
C LEU A 266 1.41 0.72 3.07
N PHE A 267 2.54 0.82 2.39
CA PHE A 267 3.64 1.71 2.75
C PHE A 267 3.90 2.68 1.60
N VAL A 268 4.14 3.94 1.94
CA VAL A 268 4.35 5.04 1.02
C VAL A 268 5.56 5.85 1.47
N ASP A 269 6.37 6.31 0.53
CA ASP A 269 7.48 7.21 0.73
C ASP A 269 7.89 7.86 -0.60
N ASP A 270 8.75 8.89 -0.55
CA ASP A 270 9.30 9.57 -1.73
C ASP A 270 8.19 10.05 -2.71
N GLY A 271 7.10 10.57 -2.17
CA GLY A 271 5.97 11.11 -2.94
C GLY A 271 5.02 10.07 -3.54
N ALA A 272 5.14 8.79 -3.18
CA ALA A 272 4.20 7.77 -3.62
C ALA A 272 2.76 8.05 -3.16
N ILE A 273 1.80 7.79 -4.05
CA ILE A 273 0.37 7.89 -3.75
C ILE A 273 -0.33 6.60 -4.16
N LEU A 274 -0.98 5.96 -3.18
CA LEU A 274 -1.68 4.69 -3.36
C LEU A 274 -3.17 4.85 -3.05
N ASP A 275 -4.03 4.35 -3.94
CA ASP A 275 -5.47 4.23 -3.69
C ASP A 275 -5.82 2.77 -3.42
N ILE A 276 -6.30 2.45 -2.23
CA ILE A 276 -6.85 1.11 -1.95
C ILE A 276 -8.27 1.01 -2.49
N VAL A 277 -8.55 -0.12 -3.13
CA VAL A 277 -9.83 -0.46 -3.73
C VAL A 277 -10.33 -1.72 -3.04
N LEU A 278 -11.38 -1.56 -2.25
CA LEU A 278 -11.93 -2.59 -1.37
C LEU A 278 -13.29 -3.10 -1.86
N ASP A 279 -13.90 -2.37 -2.80
CA ASP A 279 -15.09 -2.74 -3.55
C ASP A 279 -14.95 -2.27 -5.01
N ASN A 280 -15.88 -2.69 -5.88
CA ASN A 280 -15.94 -2.23 -7.27
C ASN A 280 -14.60 -2.33 -8.03
N PHE A 281 -13.96 -3.51 -7.95
CA PHE A 281 -12.64 -3.76 -8.52
C PHE A 281 -12.54 -3.42 -10.01
N ALA A 282 -11.40 -2.88 -10.41
CA ALA A 282 -11.09 -2.63 -11.82
C ALA A 282 -10.90 -3.96 -12.57
N TYR A 283 -10.27 -4.92 -11.91
CA TYR A 283 -10.11 -6.29 -12.39
C TYR A 283 -10.83 -7.24 -11.42
N GLY A 284 -11.74 -8.05 -11.94
CA GLY A 284 -12.53 -8.95 -11.11
C GLY A 284 -11.65 -9.88 -10.27
N PRO A 285 -12.06 -10.23 -9.04
CA PRO A 285 -11.29 -11.10 -8.18
C PRO A 285 -11.11 -12.48 -8.85
N PRO A 286 -9.99 -13.18 -8.57
CA PRO A 286 -9.78 -14.54 -9.05
C PRO A 286 -10.89 -15.49 -8.57
N PRO A 287 -11.14 -16.62 -9.26
CA PRO A 287 -12.21 -17.54 -8.91
C PRO A 287 -12.19 -17.99 -7.45
N GLY A 288 -13.30 -17.76 -6.75
CA GLY A 288 -13.48 -18.10 -5.34
C GLY A 288 -12.90 -17.10 -4.34
N PHE A 289 -12.29 -16.00 -4.80
CA PHE A 289 -11.91 -14.88 -3.94
C PHE A 289 -13.00 -13.82 -3.96
N GLU A 290 -13.20 -13.18 -2.80
CA GLU A 290 -14.20 -12.14 -2.62
C GLU A 290 -13.58 -10.91 -1.97
N ARG A 291 -14.31 -9.79 -2.01
CA ARG A 291 -13.90 -8.57 -1.31
C ARG A 291 -13.81 -8.81 0.20
N ILE A 292 -13.12 -7.93 0.90
CA ILE A 292 -13.02 -7.98 2.37
C ILE A 292 -14.39 -7.72 2.99
N LEU A 293 -14.89 -8.70 3.76
CA LEU A 293 -16.11 -8.58 4.54
C LEU A 293 -15.79 -8.16 5.97
N VAL A 294 -16.50 -7.14 6.47
CA VAL A 294 -16.43 -6.77 7.89
C VAL A 294 -17.28 -7.76 8.67
N GLU A 295 -16.68 -8.45 9.64
CA GLU A 295 -17.44 -9.27 10.58
C GLU A 295 -18.46 -8.39 11.29
N GLN A 296 -19.75 -8.61 11.00
CA GLN A 296 -20.79 -8.10 11.86
C GLN A 296 -20.76 -8.94 13.12
N SER A 297 -20.30 -8.38 14.24
CA SER A 297 -20.63 -8.94 15.55
C SER A 297 -22.15 -9.01 15.63
N LEU A 298 -22.69 -10.22 15.48
CA LEU A 298 -24.09 -10.54 15.70
C LEU A 298 -24.30 -10.55 17.22
N LEU A 299 -24.38 -9.36 17.80
CA LEU A 299 -24.96 -9.15 19.13
C LEU A 299 -26.44 -8.81 18.97
#